data_AF-A0A1F9U7P1-F1
#
_entry.id   AF-A0A1F9U7P1-F1
#
_cell.length_a   1.000
_cell.length_b   1.000
_cell.length_c   1.000
_cell.angle_alpha   90.00
_cell.angle_beta   90.00
_cell.angle_gamma   90.00
#
_symmetry.space_group_name_H-M   'P 1'
#
loop_
_entity.id
_entity.type
_entity.pdbx_description
1 polymer ?
#
loop_
_entity_poly.entity_id
_entity_poly.type
_entity_poly.pdbx_seq_one_letter_code
_entity_poly.pdbx_strand_id
1 'polypeptide(L)'
;MVETLEHLIRRAADHPRQTRTPLYRELLRSETFLLTLDAPIRQEQVLRVSHPDETFPIWVDKDPELGGIWVPVFPARDAVADYVAARNMAPTPGKEFLWMEHKPGTVFSLMNGVKCFAGIRLYLDENCSVSLPWSEVRILAEGALPPEGPEIYDLPVTHVVLPLSSRAAFGSVSVAPHGPQGKLLCLPEAGHFRADDTRKLVRMPPNSQGDVWMACRHFLQVLRFACSLEDAEPRHYTNDLLSSLLGFRMYGEAEALCEWLIGRGRRDQARRILKAAVRHFPSEPGIARMLRELEFPH
;
A
#
# COMPACT_ATOMS: atom_id res chain seq x y z
N MET A 1 12.47 25.03 -17.79
CA MET A 1 11.23 25.11 -16.98
C MET A 1 11.44 24.14 -15.82
N VAL A 2 11.38 24.59 -14.57
CA VAL A 2 11.48 23.70 -13.41
C VAL A 2 10.11 23.03 -13.27
N GLU A 3 10.06 21.70 -13.36
CA GLU A 3 8.82 20.94 -13.14
C GLU A 3 8.45 21.07 -11.65
N THR A 4 7.26 21.56 -11.32
CA THR A 4 6.80 21.65 -9.92
C THR A 4 6.34 20.28 -9.41
N LEU A 5 6.24 20.12 -8.09
CA LEU A 5 5.78 18.86 -7.49
C LEU A 5 4.37 18.48 -7.99
N GLU A 6 3.47 19.45 -8.13
CA GLU A 6 2.11 19.23 -8.66
C GLU A 6 2.13 18.72 -10.10
N HIS A 7 3.00 19.29 -10.94
CA HIS A 7 3.17 18.83 -12.32
C HIS A 7 3.64 17.37 -12.36
N LEU A 8 4.59 17.01 -11.49
CA LEU A 8 5.14 15.67 -11.40
C LEU A 8 4.13 14.66 -10.84
N ILE A 9 3.30 15.04 -9.87
CA ILE A 9 2.20 14.22 -9.35
C ILE A 9 1.20 13.94 -10.48
N ARG A 10 0.76 14.97 -11.20
CA ARG A 10 -0.20 14.81 -12.31
C ARG A 10 0.35 13.91 -13.41
N ARG A 11 1.59 14.16 -13.84
CA ARG A 11 2.28 13.32 -14.82
C ARG A 11 2.38 11.86 -14.37
N ALA A 12 2.68 11.61 -13.09
CA ALA A 12 2.76 10.26 -12.55
C ALA A 12 1.38 9.58 -12.42
N ALA A 13 0.30 10.34 -12.25
CA ALA A 13 -1.08 9.84 -12.26
C ALA A 13 -1.53 9.48 -13.69
N ASP A 14 -1.27 10.36 -14.67
CA ASP A 14 -1.63 10.16 -16.07
C ASP A 14 -0.80 9.04 -16.73
N HIS A 15 0.42 8.83 -16.24
CA HIS A 15 1.38 7.88 -16.82
C HIS A 15 2.05 7.00 -15.74
N PRO A 16 1.31 6.09 -15.07
CA PRO A 16 1.80 5.33 -13.91
C PRO A 16 2.98 4.39 -14.21
N ARG A 17 3.17 4.06 -15.49
CA ARG A 17 4.26 3.21 -15.99
C ARG A 17 5.53 3.97 -16.36
N GLN A 18 5.49 5.31 -16.42
CA GLN A 18 6.69 6.11 -16.69
C GLN A 18 7.61 6.14 -15.46
N THR A 19 8.86 6.57 -15.67
CA THR A 19 9.80 6.82 -14.57
C THR A 19 9.21 7.85 -13.60
N ARG A 20 9.32 7.54 -12.31
CA ARG A 20 8.95 8.43 -11.20
C ARG A 20 10.17 9.09 -10.56
N THR A 21 11.37 8.89 -11.11
CA THR A 21 12.60 9.50 -10.60
C THR A 21 12.51 11.02 -10.42
N PRO A 22 11.95 11.79 -11.38
CA PRO A 22 11.75 13.22 -11.17
C PRO A 22 10.86 13.51 -9.96
N LEU A 23 9.72 12.81 -9.84
CA LEU A 23 8.80 12.92 -8.71
C LEU A 23 9.50 12.60 -7.37
N TYR A 24 10.24 11.51 -7.28
CA TYR A 24 10.95 11.11 -6.07
C TYR A 24 12.00 12.13 -5.64
N ARG A 25 12.78 12.68 -6.59
CA ARG A 25 13.76 13.72 -6.30
C ARG A 25 13.10 14.99 -5.79
N GLU A 26 11.97 15.36 -6.39
CA GLU A 26 11.26 16.56 -5.99
C GLU A 26 10.60 16.40 -4.62
N LEU A 27 10.02 15.24 -4.31
CA LEU A 27 9.48 14.93 -2.99
C LEU A 27 10.51 15.03 -1.86
N LEU A 28 11.78 14.72 -2.13
CA LEU A 28 12.86 14.86 -1.15
C LEU A 28 13.31 16.31 -0.94
N ARG A 29 12.87 17.24 -1.81
CA ARG A 29 13.32 18.65 -1.85
C ARG A 29 12.19 19.65 -1.60
N SER A 30 10.95 19.23 -1.84
CA SER A 30 9.75 20.01 -1.61
C SER A 30 9.24 19.82 -0.19
N GLU A 31 8.66 20.88 0.37
CA GLU A 31 7.81 20.81 1.54
C GLU A 31 6.54 20.03 1.19
N THR A 32 6.04 19.22 2.12
CA THR A 32 4.72 18.60 1.99
C THR A 32 3.94 18.76 3.28
N PHE A 33 2.64 18.45 3.22
CA PHE A 33 1.72 18.68 4.32
C PHE A 33 0.97 17.40 4.65
N LEU A 34 0.67 17.24 5.93
CA LEU A 34 -0.17 16.16 6.46
C LEU A 34 -1.43 16.76 7.09
N LEU A 35 -2.56 16.06 6.97
CA LEU A 35 -3.77 16.39 7.72
C LEU A 35 -3.66 15.79 9.13
N THR A 36 -3.73 16.66 10.14
CA THR A 36 -3.68 16.29 11.57
C THR A 36 -4.88 16.87 12.32
N LEU A 37 -5.07 16.45 13.57
CA LEU A 37 -6.05 17.02 14.49
C LEU A 37 -5.33 17.66 15.68
N ASP A 38 -5.91 18.71 16.23
CA ASP A 38 -5.41 19.49 17.37
C ASP A 38 -5.29 18.68 18.69
N ALA A 39 -5.92 17.50 18.79
CA ALA A 39 -5.72 16.60 19.92
C ALA A 39 -5.96 15.12 19.58
N PRO A 40 -5.46 14.18 20.41
CA PRO A 40 -5.57 12.75 20.13
C PRO A 40 -7.03 12.26 20.15
N ILE A 41 -7.41 11.45 19.16
CA ILE A 41 -8.76 10.86 19.04
C ILE A 41 -8.70 9.35 19.30
N ARG A 42 -9.80 8.76 19.74
CA ARG A 42 -10.00 7.30 19.90
C ARG A 42 -10.53 6.61 18.63
N GLN A 43 -10.74 7.34 17.53
CA GLN A 43 -11.40 6.85 16.32
C GLN A 43 -10.47 6.14 15.36
N GLU A 44 -11.02 5.22 14.57
CA GLU A 44 -10.29 4.36 13.64
C GLU A 44 -9.68 5.05 12.41
N GLN A 45 -10.09 6.29 12.10
CA GLN A 45 -9.61 7.07 10.95
C GLN A 45 -8.42 7.98 11.30
N VAL A 46 -7.99 7.96 12.55
CA VAL A 46 -6.91 8.81 13.06
C VAL A 46 -5.90 7.92 13.79
N LEU A 47 -4.67 7.86 13.26
CA LEU A 47 -3.59 7.12 13.91
C LEU A 47 -2.57 8.08 14.52
N ARG A 48 -1.99 7.67 15.66
CA ARG A 48 -0.91 8.43 16.28
C ARG A 48 0.42 8.00 15.68
N VAL A 49 1.20 8.97 15.23
CA VAL A 49 2.61 8.79 14.92
C VAL A 49 3.42 9.12 16.16
N SER A 50 4.36 8.25 16.52
CA SER A 50 5.30 8.48 17.61
C SER A 50 6.66 8.90 17.05
N HIS A 51 7.11 10.11 17.38
CA HIS A 51 8.51 10.52 17.28
C HIS A 51 9.17 10.38 18.66
N PRO A 52 10.52 10.35 18.77
CA PRO A 52 11.22 10.20 20.05
C PRO A 52 10.79 11.21 21.13
N ASP A 53 10.31 12.39 20.73
CA ASP A 53 10.00 13.49 21.64
C ASP A 53 8.51 13.87 21.68
N GLU A 54 7.69 13.53 20.67
CA GLU A 54 6.27 13.92 20.60
C GLU A 54 5.42 12.91 19.81
N THR A 55 4.13 12.79 20.18
CA THR A 55 3.14 12.01 19.42
C THR A 55 2.06 12.92 18.86
N PHE A 56 1.69 12.75 17.59
CA PHE A 56 0.65 13.55 16.95
C PHE A 56 -0.35 12.68 16.15
N PRO A 57 -1.65 13.06 16.10
CA PRO A 57 -2.69 12.30 15.43
C PRO A 57 -2.82 12.66 13.95
N ILE A 58 -2.39 11.78 13.04
CA ILE A 58 -2.59 11.98 11.60
C ILE A 58 -3.89 11.36 11.11
N TRP A 59 -4.51 12.02 10.13
CA TRP A 59 -5.62 11.45 9.39
C TRP A 59 -5.15 10.36 8.45
N VAL A 60 -5.93 9.29 8.31
CA VAL A 60 -5.60 8.18 7.42
C VAL A 60 -6.81 7.61 6.68
N ASP A 61 -6.58 7.07 5.49
CA ASP A 61 -7.55 6.33 4.69
C ASP A 61 -7.32 4.83 4.85
N LYS A 62 -8.33 4.08 5.33
CA LYS A 62 -8.28 2.62 5.30
C LYS A 62 -8.50 2.11 3.88
N ASP A 63 -7.74 1.08 3.50
CA ASP A 63 -7.98 0.37 2.26
C ASP A 63 -9.13 -0.64 2.45
N PRO A 64 -10.29 -0.45 1.78
CA PRO A 64 -11.45 -1.32 2.00
C PRO A 64 -11.27 -2.73 1.43
N GLU A 65 -10.36 -2.92 0.46
CA GLU A 65 -10.23 -4.19 -0.27
C GLU A 65 -9.17 -5.09 0.36
N LEU A 66 -8.00 -4.54 0.68
CA LEU A 66 -6.86 -5.28 1.22
C LEU A 66 -6.58 -5.03 2.70
N GLY A 67 -7.29 -4.11 3.33
CA GLY A 67 -6.86 -3.59 4.64
C GLY A 67 -5.56 -2.82 4.51
N GLY A 68 -5.03 -2.36 5.65
CA GLY A 68 -3.91 -1.42 5.65
C GLY A 68 -4.38 0.02 5.50
N ILE A 69 -3.43 0.93 5.69
CA ILE A 69 -3.69 2.33 5.97
C ILE A 69 -2.81 3.20 5.06
N TRP A 70 -3.49 4.11 4.34
CA TRP A 70 -2.89 5.07 3.44
C TRP A 70 -2.92 6.46 4.08
N VAL A 71 -1.75 7.11 4.14
CA VAL A 71 -1.66 8.47 4.67
C VAL A 71 -1.74 9.47 3.51
N PRO A 72 -2.73 10.38 3.48
CA PRO A 72 -2.78 11.43 2.48
C PRO A 72 -1.68 12.46 2.76
N VAL A 73 -0.90 12.78 1.73
CA VAL A 73 0.20 13.76 1.75
C VAL A 73 -0.05 14.77 0.65
N PHE A 74 0.12 16.05 0.95
CA PHE A 74 -0.28 17.14 0.06
C PHE A 74 0.92 17.98 -0.36
N PRO A 75 0.99 18.43 -1.63
CA PRO A 75 2.08 19.27 -2.11
C PRO A 75 1.97 20.74 -1.65
N ALA A 76 0.78 21.16 -1.22
CA ALA A 76 0.50 22.52 -0.79
C ALA A 76 -0.54 22.53 0.34
N ARG A 77 -0.52 23.57 1.16
CA ARG A 77 -1.48 23.78 2.26
C ARG A 77 -2.93 23.83 1.77
N ASP A 78 -3.19 24.57 0.69
CA ASP A 78 -4.56 24.76 0.17
C ASP A 78 -5.18 23.44 -0.30
N ALA A 79 -4.37 22.51 -0.83
CA ALA A 79 -4.83 21.17 -1.21
C ALA A 79 -5.34 20.34 -0.01
N VAL A 80 -4.90 20.63 1.22
CA VAL A 80 -5.44 20.00 2.44
C VAL A 80 -6.88 20.48 2.69
N ALA A 81 -7.13 21.78 2.53
CA ALA A 81 -8.45 22.36 2.71
C ALA A 81 -9.42 21.84 1.65
N ASP A 82 -8.98 21.79 0.39
CA ASP A 82 -9.76 21.24 -0.72
C ASP A 82 -10.11 19.77 -0.48
N TYR A 83 -9.17 18.97 0.04
CA TYR A 83 -9.42 17.58 0.40
C TYR A 83 -10.49 17.42 1.48
N VAL A 84 -10.42 18.22 2.55
CA VAL A 84 -11.41 18.21 3.64
C VAL A 84 -12.79 18.60 3.11
N ALA A 85 -12.84 19.66 2.29
CA ALA A 85 -14.09 20.16 1.70
C ALA A 85 -14.71 19.14 0.71
N ALA A 86 -13.93 18.62 -0.23
CA ALA A 86 -14.39 17.66 -1.24
C ALA A 86 -14.98 16.39 -0.61
N ARG A 87 -14.41 15.94 0.52
CA ARG A 87 -14.89 14.75 1.24
C ARG A 87 -15.95 15.03 2.29
N ASN A 88 -16.43 16.27 2.42
CA ASN A 88 -17.37 16.71 3.45
C ASN A 88 -16.94 16.24 4.85
N MET A 89 -15.65 16.30 5.14
CA MET A 89 -15.10 15.84 6.40
C MET A 89 -15.43 16.85 7.50
N ALA A 90 -15.93 16.35 8.62
CA ALA A 90 -16.11 17.14 9.83
C ALA A 90 -15.12 16.67 10.90
N PRO A 91 -14.45 17.60 11.61
CA PRO A 91 -13.64 17.19 12.74
C PRO A 91 -14.54 16.63 13.84
N THR A 92 -13.95 15.83 14.72
CA THR A 92 -14.67 15.36 15.92
C THR A 92 -15.08 16.57 16.78
N PRO A 93 -16.22 16.54 17.50
CA PRO A 93 -16.65 17.67 18.32
C PRO A 93 -15.55 18.17 19.28
N GLY A 94 -15.30 19.48 19.29
CA GLY A 94 -14.25 20.11 20.11
C GLY A 94 -12.82 19.88 19.62
N LYS A 95 -12.67 19.58 18.32
CA LYS A 95 -11.40 19.41 17.61
C LYS A 95 -11.40 20.19 16.31
N GLU A 96 -10.21 20.48 15.80
CA GLU A 96 -10.00 21.19 14.55
C GLU A 96 -9.04 20.41 13.66
N PHE A 97 -9.33 20.42 12.35
CA PHE A 97 -8.37 19.96 11.36
C PHE A 97 -7.24 20.97 11.26
N LEU A 98 -6.02 20.47 11.32
CA LEU A 98 -4.80 21.24 11.14
C LEU A 98 -4.00 20.63 9.99
N TRP A 99 -3.22 21.45 9.29
CA TRP A 99 -2.17 20.97 8.40
C TRP A 99 -0.85 21.03 9.15
N MET A 100 -0.12 19.93 9.12
CA MET A 100 1.24 19.87 9.64
C MET A 100 2.20 20.02 8.47
N GLU A 101 2.89 21.15 8.45
CA GLU A 101 4.05 21.37 7.59
C GLU A 101 5.25 20.60 8.16
N HIS A 102 6.08 20.06 7.29
CA HIS A 102 7.34 19.48 7.70
C HIS A 102 8.42 19.76 6.66
N LYS A 103 9.68 19.64 7.08
CA LYS A 103 10.82 19.84 6.20
C LYS A 103 10.81 18.83 5.04
N PRO A 104 11.46 19.17 3.90
CA PRO A 104 11.58 18.24 2.79
C PRO A 104 12.12 16.87 3.21
N GLY A 105 11.50 15.81 2.68
CA GLY A 105 11.88 14.42 2.95
C GLY A 105 11.53 13.88 4.35
N THR A 106 11.23 14.71 5.35
CA THR A 106 10.99 14.21 6.72
C THR A 106 9.66 13.47 6.86
N VAL A 107 8.70 13.68 5.95
CA VAL A 107 7.41 12.95 5.94
C VAL A 107 7.61 11.44 5.97
N PHE A 108 8.58 10.95 5.20
CA PHE A 108 8.78 9.52 5.00
C PHE A 108 9.25 8.83 6.28
N SER A 109 10.12 9.49 7.05
CA SER A 109 10.55 8.96 8.35
C SER A 109 9.43 8.98 9.40
N LEU A 110 8.52 9.97 9.34
CA LEU A 110 7.36 10.03 10.24
C LEU A 110 6.44 8.82 10.05
N MET A 111 6.30 8.33 8.81
CA MET A 111 5.38 7.22 8.51
C MET A 111 5.77 5.88 9.16
N ASN A 112 7.03 5.71 9.57
CA ASN A 112 7.51 4.49 10.23
C ASN A 112 6.76 4.18 11.53
N GLY A 113 6.20 5.19 12.20
CA GLY A 113 5.41 5.02 13.43
C GLY A 113 3.99 4.52 13.20
N VAL A 114 3.50 4.50 11.96
CA VAL A 114 2.10 4.21 11.66
C VAL A 114 1.83 2.69 11.69
N LYS A 115 0.74 2.29 12.33
CA LYS A 115 0.28 0.90 12.34
C LYS A 115 -0.44 0.54 11.05
N CYS A 116 -0.27 -0.68 10.55
CA CYS A 116 -0.88 -1.17 9.31
C CYS A 116 -0.56 -0.30 8.09
N PHE A 117 0.59 0.37 8.09
CA PHE A 117 0.93 1.37 7.07
C PHE A 117 1.18 0.73 5.70
N ALA A 118 0.29 0.98 4.76
CA ALA A 118 0.35 0.48 3.39
C ALA A 118 1.17 1.40 2.47
N GLY A 119 1.17 2.71 2.76
CA GLY A 119 1.88 3.72 1.98
C GLY A 119 1.29 5.11 2.14
N ILE A 120 1.80 6.04 1.34
CA ILE A 120 1.22 7.38 1.24
C ILE A 120 0.42 7.53 -0.05
N ARG A 121 -0.56 8.44 -0.04
CA ARG A 121 -1.24 8.91 -1.22
C ARG A 121 -0.92 10.38 -1.41
N LEU A 122 -0.12 10.71 -2.41
CA LEU A 122 0.12 12.08 -2.83
C LEU A 122 -1.16 12.58 -3.46
N TYR A 123 -1.86 13.45 -2.75
CA TYR A 123 -3.14 13.97 -3.17
C TYR A 123 -2.94 15.37 -3.73
N LEU A 124 -3.29 15.55 -5.00
CA LEU A 124 -3.29 16.85 -5.64
C LEU A 124 -4.70 17.45 -5.61
N ASP A 125 -5.70 16.67 -6.04
CA ASP A 125 -7.10 17.05 -6.09
C ASP A 125 -8.01 15.80 -6.12
N GLU A 126 -9.33 16.00 -6.18
CA GLU A 126 -10.34 14.92 -6.17
C GLU A 126 -10.13 13.86 -7.26
N ASN A 127 -9.56 14.25 -8.40
CA ASN A 127 -9.39 13.38 -9.55
C ASN A 127 -7.93 12.94 -9.73
N CYS A 128 -6.99 13.57 -9.02
CA CYS A 128 -5.57 13.34 -9.20
C CYS A 128 -4.90 12.96 -7.88
N SER A 129 -4.52 11.68 -7.78
CA SER A 129 -3.66 11.21 -6.71
C SER A 129 -2.72 10.10 -7.18
N VAL A 130 -1.57 9.99 -6.52
CA VAL A 130 -0.55 8.97 -6.79
C VAL A 130 -0.25 8.21 -5.51
N SER A 131 -0.31 6.88 -5.57
CA SER A 131 0.04 6.03 -4.44
C SER A 131 1.53 5.71 -4.47
N LEU A 132 2.18 5.84 -3.32
CA LEU A 132 3.54 5.36 -3.07
C LEU A 132 3.44 4.29 -1.98
N PRO A 133 3.63 3.01 -2.33
CA PRO A 133 3.55 1.92 -1.35
C PRO A 133 4.68 2.02 -0.32
N TRP A 134 4.52 1.33 0.80
CA TRP A 134 5.51 1.23 1.87
C TRP A 134 6.94 0.96 1.35
N SER A 135 7.08 0.06 0.37
CA SER A 135 8.38 -0.27 -0.21
C SER A 135 9.09 0.94 -0.84
N GLU A 136 8.35 1.87 -1.43
CA GLU A 136 8.90 3.12 -1.98
C GLU A 136 9.13 4.15 -0.86
N VAL A 137 8.17 4.30 0.06
CA VAL A 137 8.26 5.25 1.19
C VAL A 137 9.46 4.95 2.08
N ARG A 138 9.76 3.68 2.34
CA ARG A 138 10.92 3.27 3.14
C ARG A 138 12.24 3.72 2.51
N ILE A 139 12.39 3.53 1.20
CA ILE A 139 13.59 3.94 0.47
C ILE A 139 13.75 5.46 0.50
N LEU A 140 12.63 6.20 0.35
CA LEU A 140 12.63 7.66 0.45
C LEU A 140 12.96 8.15 1.87
N ALA A 141 12.55 7.43 2.92
CA ALA A 141 12.93 7.74 4.30
C ALA A 141 14.44 7.63 4.56
N GLU A 142 15.14 6.82 3.78
CA GLU A 142 16.60 6.69 3.80
C GLU A 142 17.30 7.74 2.92
N GLY A 143 16.55 8.66 2.29
CA GLY A 143 17.05 9.66 1.35
C GLY A 143 17.47 9.09 -0.01
N ALA A 144 17.13 7.82 -0.27
CA ALA A 144 17.44 7.13 -1.52
C ALA A 144 16.27 7.19 -2.50
N LEU A 145 16.55 6.88 -3.77
CA LEU A 145 15.53 6.84 -4.83
C LEU A 145 15.03 5.40 -5.02
N PRO A 146 13.71 5.15 -4.96
CA PRO A 146 13.13 3.86 -5.29
C PRO A 146 13.51 3.39 -6.71
N PRO A 147 13.55 2.06 -6.96
CA PRO A 147 13.83 1.53 -8.29
C PRO A 147 12.78 1.96 -9.32
N GLU A 148 13.22 2.10 -10.57
CA GLU A 148 12.32 2.46 -11.68
C GLU A 148 11.56 1.24 -12.22
N GLY A 149 10.38 1.51 -12.79
CA GLY A 149 9.57 0.50 -13.46
C GLY A 149 8.69 -0.32 -12.51
N PRO A 150 7.86 -1.19 -13.08
CA PRO A 150 7.02 -2.10 -12.30
C PRO A 150 7.85 -3.21 -11.65
N GLU A 151 7.55 -3.54 -10.40
CA GLU A 151 8.09 -4.69 -9.70
C GLU A 151 7.39 -5.96 -10.19
N ILE A 152 8.20 -6.99 -10.49
CA ILE A 152 7.72 -8.26 -11.02
C ILE A 152 8.01 -9.37 -10.01
N TYR A 153 6.99 -10.14 -9.70
CA TYR A 153 7.04 -11.24 -8.74
C TYR A 153 6.68 -12.56 -9.41
N ASP A 154 7.24 -13.65 -8.92
CA ASP A 154 6.73 -14.99 -9.21
C ASP A 154 5.65 -15.37 -8.18
N LEU A 155 4.71 -16.23 -8.58
CA LEU A 155 3.66 -16.74 -7.69
C LEU A 155 4.24 -17.34 -6.40
N PRO A 156 3.91 -16.78 -5.22
CA PRO A 156 4.40 -17.28 -3.94
C PRO A 156 3.45 -18.34 -3.35
N VAL A 157 2.87 -19.22 -4.18
CA VAL A 157 1.82 -20.19 -3.78
C VAL A 157 1.99 -21.51 -4.52
N THR A 158 1.66 -22.61 -3.84
CA THR A 158 1.84 -23.96 -4.38
C THR A 158 0.76 -24.36 -5.39
N HIS A 159 -0.49 -23.90 -5.24
CA HIS A 159 -1.60 -24.24 -6.15
C HIS A 159 -2.73 -23.17 -6.15
N VAL A 160 -2.57 -22.06 -6.89
CA VAL A 160 -3.70 -21.16 -7.19
C VAL A 160 -4.15 -21.39 -8.62
N VAL A 161 -5.34 -21.99 -8.78
CA VAL A 161 -6.00 -22.13 -10.08
C VAL A 161 -6.94 -20.94 -10.25
N LEU A 162 -6.64 -20.06 -11.20
CA LEU A 162 -7.56 -18.98 -11.56
C LEU A 162 -8.85 -19.56 -12.12
N PRO A 163 -10.04 -19.09 -11.70
CA PRO A 163 -11.30 -19.59 -12.24
C PRO A 163 -11.38 -19.32 -13.74
N LEU A 164 -11.79 -20.34 -14.51
CA LEU A 164 -11.92 -20.35 -15.98
C LEU A 164 -12.79 -19.20 -16.54
N SER A 165 -13.62 -18.58 -15.71
CA SER A 165 -14.49 -17.45 -16.04
C SER A 165 -13.82 -16.07 -15.89
N SER A 166 -12.56 -16.00 -15.44
CA SER A 166 -11.81 -14.73 -15.38
C SER A 166 -11.56 -14.20 -16.79
N ARG A 167 -12.45 -13.35 -17.28
CA ARG A 167 -12.32 -12.71 -18.60
C ARG A 167 -11.11 -11.76 -18.59
N ALA A 168 -9.98 -12.26 -19.09
CA ALA A 168 -8.78 -11.47 -19.31
C ALA A 168 -9.03 -10.42 -20.42
N ALA A 169 -8.64 -9.18 -20.18
CA ALA A 169 -8.48 -8.21 -21.26
C ALA A 169 -7.13 -8.45 -21.93
N PHE A 170 -7.15 -8.82 -23.21
CA PHE A 170 -5.96 -9.03 -24.00
C PHE A 170 -5.44 -7.66 -24.46
N GLY A 171 -4.33 -7.21 -23.87
CA GLY A 171 -3.65 -5.98 -24.28
C GLY A 171 -2.14 -6.13 -24.19
N SER A 172 -1.41 -5.47 -25.08
CA SER A 172 0.06 -5.45 -25.05
C SER A 172 0.54 -4.45 -23.98
N VAL A 173 1.08 -4.94 -22.87
CA VAL A 173 1.76 -4.10 -21.87
C VAL A 173 3.26 -4.20 -22.11
N SER A 174 3.92 -3.10 -22.48
CA SER A 174 5.38 -3.00 -22.37
C SER A 174 5.74 -2.69 -20.92
N VAL A 175 6.53 -3.57 -20.32
CA VAL A 175 6.94 -3.51 -18.90
C VAL A 175 8.31 -2.82 -18.74
N ALA A 176 9.04 -2.62 -19.84
CA ALA A 176 10.33 -1.95 -19.88
C ALA A 176 10.49 -1.06 -21.14
N PRO A 177 11.47 -0.14 -21.18
CA PRO A 177 11.83 0.60 -22.40
C PRO A 177 12.35 -0.32 -23.53
N HIS A 178 12.90 -1.50 -23.17
CA HIS A 178 13.51 -2.47 -24.08
C HIS A 178 13.09 -3.94 -23.79
N GLY A 179 11.94 -4.14 -23.11
CA GLY A 179 11.45 -5.47 -22.73
C GLY A 179 10.59 -6.13 -23.80
N PRO A 180 10.34 -7.45 -23.70
CA PRO A 180 9.60 -8.21 -24.71
C PRO A 180 8.18 -7.62 -24.94
N GLN A 181 7.80 -7.50 -26.21
CA GLN A 181 6.47 -7.06 -26.62
C GLN A 181 5.39 -8.07 -26.22
N GLY A 182 4.32 -7.55 -25.60
CA GLY A 182 2.98 -8.15 -25.56
C GLY A 182 2.85 -9.45 -24.76
N LYS A 183 2.44 -9.36 -23.49
CA LYS A 183 1.89 -10.49 -22.73
C LYS A 183 0.71 -10.05 -21.88
N LEU A 184 -0.25 -10.96 -21.72
CA LEU A 184 -1.63 -10.76 -21.30
C LEU A 184 -1.74 -10.27 -19.85
N LEU A 185 -2.56 -9.23 -19.62
CA LEU A 185 -2.91 -8.76 -18.29
C LEU A 185 -4.25 -9.34 -17.88
N CYS A 186 -4.26 -10.20 -16.86
CA CYS A 186 -5.50 -10.63 -16.23
C CYS A 186 -6.05 -9.48 -15.38
N LEU A 187 -7.09 -8.84 -15.90
CA LEU A 187 -7.96 -7.94 -15.16
C LEU A 187 -9.12 -8.74 -14.56
N PRO A 188 -9.58 -8.42 -13.35
CA PRO A 188 -10.71 -9.11 -12.76
C PRO A 188 -12.02 -8.74 -13.48
N GLU A 189 -13.05 -9.56 -13.27
CA GLU A 189 -14.44 -9.21 -13.61
C GLU A 189 -15.09 -8.29 -12.56
N ALA A 190 -14.57 -8.29 -11.33
CA ALA A 190 -15.07 -7.49 -10.20
C ALA A 190 -13.91 -6.82 -9.43
N GLY A 191 -14.12 -5.58 -9.01
CA GLY A 191 -13.11 -4.74 -8.33
C GLY A 191 -12.77 -3.48 -9.13
N HIS A 192 -12.11 -2.52 -8.49
CA HIS A 192 -11.67 -1.30 -9.14
C HIS A 192 -10.21 -1.42 -9.57
N PHE A 193 -9.97 -1.57 -10.88
CA PHE A 193 -8.62 -1.49 -11.42
C PHE A 193 -8.13 -0.03 -11.39
N ARG A 194 -7.02 0.22 -10.68
CA ARG A 194 -6.31 1.49 -10.73
C ARG A 194 -5.14 1.37 -11.67
N ALA A 195 -4.87 2.43 -12.43
CA ALA A 195 -3.74 2.44 -13.36
C ALA A 195 -2.39 2.21 -12.64
N ASP A 196 -2.30 2.60 -11.35
CA ASP A 196 -1.14 2.38 -10.49
C ASP A 196 -0.91 0.91 -10.10
N ASP A 197 -1.94 0.05 -10.15
CA ASP A 197 -1.81 -1.38 -9.85
C ASP A 197 -0.87 -2.09 -10.82
N THR A 198 -0.60 -1.49 -11.99
CA THR A 198 0.36 -2.01 -12.97
C THR A 198 1.82 -1.92 -12.52
N ARG A 199 2.13 -1.24 -11.40
CA ARG A 199 3.47 -1.14 -10.85
C ARG A 199 3.91 -2.35 -10.03
N LYS A 200 3.00 -3.25 -9.65
CA LYS A 200 3.33 -4.51 -8.97
C LYS A 200 2.59 -5.66 -9.64
N LEU A 201 3.34 -6.48 -10.38
CA LEU A 201 2.80 -7.57 -11.18
C LEU A 201 3.29 -8.92 -10.66
N VAL A 202 2.42 -9.91 -10.63
CA VAL A 202 2.75 -11.31 -10.37
C VAL A 202 2.66 -12.12 -11.67
N ARG A 203 3.67 -12.95 -11.92
CA ARG A 203 3.70 -13.94 -12.97
C ARG A 203 2.84 -15.13 -12.58
N MET A 204 1.78 -15.35 -13.34
CA MET A 204 0.98 -16.56 -13.26
C MET A 204 1.67 -17.68 -14.06
N PRO A 205 1.50 -18.97 -13.69
CA PRO A 205 2.21 -20.05 -14.34
C PRO A 205 1.77 -20.09 -15.81
N PRO A 206 2.65 -20.52 -16.72
CA PRO A 206 2.26 -20.64 -18.09
C PRO A 206 1.10 -21.64 -18.20
N ASN A 207 -0.05 -21.17 -18.66
CA ASN A 207 -1.00 -22.08 -19.28
C ASN A 207 -0.40 -22.53 -20.64
N SER A 208 -1.08 -23.38 -21.38
CA SER A 208 -0.65 -23.79 -22.73
C SER A 208 -0.43 -22.62 -23.72
N GLN A 209 -0.70 -21.36 -23.32
CA GLN A 209 -0.56 -20.14 -24.10
C GLN A 209 0.58 -19.21 -23.62
N GLY A 210 1.38 -19.59 -22.61
CA GLY A 210 2.56 -18.85 -22.13
C GLY A 210 2.36 -18.06 -20.83
N ASP A 211 3.37 -17.28 -20.41
CA ASP A 211 3.32 -16.50 -19.16
C ASP A 211 2.21 -15.44 -19.19
N VAL A 212 1.48 -15.34 -18.08
CA VAL A 212 0.40 -14.36 -17.87
C VAL A 212 0.73 -13.47 -16.67
N TRP A 213 0.35 -12.20 -16.71
CA TRP A 213 0.61 -11.24 -15.63
C TRP A 213 -0.70 -10.81 -14.96
N MET A 214 -0.67 -10.64 -13.65
CA MET A 214 -1.78 -10.08 -12.87
C MET A 214 -1.23 -9.02 -11.92
N ALA A 215 -1.98 -7.95 -11.68
CA ALA A 215 -1.61 -7.02 -10.62
C ALA A 215 -1.67 -7.69 -9.24
N CYS A 216 -0.66 -7.50 -8.40
CA CYS A 216 -0.58 -8.13 -7.07
C CYS A 216 -1.85 -7.87 -6.25
N ARG A 217 -2.39 -6.65 -6.28
CA ARG A 217 -3.63 -6.27 -5.59
C ARG A 217 -4.80 -7.17 -5.96
N HIS A 218 -4.97 -7.43 -7.26
CA HIS A 218 -6.05 -8.25 -7.79
C HIS A 218 -5.87 -9.71 -7.41
N PHE A 219 -4.65 -10.23 -7.52
CA PHE A 219 -4.34 -11.58 -7.05
C PHE A 219 -4.70 -11.77 -5.57
N LEU A 220 -4.40 -10.78 -4.72
CA LEU A 220 -4.73 -10.81 -3.30
C LEU A 220 -6.24 -10.73 -3.03
N GLN A 221 -7.00 -9.99 -3.85
CA GLN A 221 -8.47 -9.99 -3.77
C GLN A 221 -9.05 -11.38 -4.11
N VAL A 222 -8.51 -12.06 -5.12
CA VAL A 222 -8.91 -13.43 -5.46
C VAL A 222 -8.65 -14.38 -4.29
N LEU A 223 -7.47 -14.28 -3.65
CA LEU A 223 -7.16 -15.06 -2.46
C LEU A 223 -8.11 -14.73 -1.29
N ARG A 224 -8.44 -13.46 -1.07
CA ARG A 224 -9.43 -13.06 -0.05
C ARG A 224 -10.81 -13.62 -0.32
N PHE A 225 -11.25 -13.61 -1.57
CA PHE A 225 -12.51 -14.21 -1.96
C PHE A 225 -12.50 -15.73 -1.74
N ALA A 226 -11.42 -16.42 -2.15
CA ALA A 226 -11.25 -17.85 -1.88
C ALA A 226 -11.29 -18.17 -0.37
N CYS A 227 -10.63 -17.37 0.47
CA CYS A 227 -10.74 -17.47 1.93
C CYS A 227 -12.18 -17.34 2.46
N SER A 228 -13.00 -16.51 1.81
CA SER A 228 -14.39 -16.27 2.24
C SER A 228 -15.37 -17.39 1.86
N LEU A 229 -14.99 -18.24 0.89
CA LEU A 229 -15.83 -19.34 0.40
C LEU A 229 -15.57 -20.68 1.12
N GLU A 230 -14.53 -20.81 1.94
CA GLU A 230 -14.22 -22.06 2.63
C GLU A 230 -14.95 -22.19 3.98
N ASP A 231 -15.92 -23.10 4.04
CA ASP A 231 -16.72 -23.39 5.25
C ASP A 231 -16.10 -24.42 6.22
N ALA A 232 -14.97 -25.07 5.90
CA ALA A 232 -14.50 -26.23 6.70
C ALA A 232 -13.04 -26.20 7.21
N GLU A 233 -12.06 -25.69 6.45
CA GLU A 233 -10.68 -25.52 6.95
C GLU A 233 -9.98 -24.29 6.33
N PRO A 234 -10.28 -23.07 6.80
CA PRO A 234 -9.81 -21.79 6.24
C PRO A 234 -8.30 -21.51 6.40
N ARG A 235 -7.46 -22.53 6.60
CA ARG A 235 -6.03 -22.39 6.90
C ARG A 235 -5.19 -22.22 5.65
N HIS A 236 -5.50 -22.88 4.53
CA HIS A 236 -4.62 -22.86 3.36
C HIS A 236 -4.59 -21.50 2.68
N TYR A 237 -5.75 -20.97 2.25
CA TYR A 237 -5.79 -19.67 1.57
C TYR A 237 -5.42 -18.50 2.49
N THR A 238 -5.72 -18.57 3.79
CA THR A 238 -5.28 -17.52 4.73
C THR A 238 -3.75 -17.48 4.84
N ASN A 239 -3.10 -18.65 4.88
CA ASN A 239 -1.64 -18.73 4.89
C ASN A 239 -1.07 -18.22 3.58
N ASP A 240 -1.65 -18.63 2.44
CA ASP A 240 -1.21 -18.20 1.11
C ASP A 240 -1.39 -16.70 0.92
N LEU A 241 -2.51 -16.14 1.40
CA LEU A 241 -2.76 -14.70 1.40
C LEU A 241 -1.72 -13.95 2.22
N LEU A 242 -1.45 -14.38 3.45
CA LEU A 242 -0.45 -13.72 4.30
C LEU A 242 0.97 -13.87 3.71
N SER A 243 1.35 -15.05 3.24
CA SER A 243 2.62 -15.29 2.55
C SER A 243 2.77 -14.43 1.30
N SER A 244 1.68 -14.24 0.54
CA SER A 244 1.66 -13.40 -0.66
C SER A 244 1.81 -11.91 -0.31
N LEU A 245 1.09 -11.42 0.71
CA LEU A 245 1.23 -10.04 1.18
C LEU A 245 2.68 -9.75 1.60
N LEU A 246 3.30 -10.67 2.34
CA LEU A 246 4.70 -10.55 2.74
C LEU A 246 5.65 -10.61 1.54
N GLY A 247 5.43 -11.54 0.62
CA GLY A 247 6.23 -11.71 -0.59
C GLY A 247 6.19 -10.49 -1.52
N PHE A 248 5.03 -9.82 -1.63
CA PHE A 248 4.85 -8.59 -2.42
C PHE A 248 5.17 -7.31 -1.64
N ARG A 249 5.71 -7.44 -0.43
CA ARG A 249 6.10 -6.33 0.45
C ARG A 249 4.93 -5.40 0.80
N MET A 250 3.73 -5.97 0.95
CA MET A 250 2.49 -5.31 1.36
C MET A 250 2.30 -5.49 2.87
N TYR A 251 3.25 -4.95 3.64
CA TYR A 251 3.38 -5.26 5.07
C TYR A 251 2.28 -4.61 5.92
N GLY A 252 1.78 -3.42 5.54
CA GLY A 252 0.66 -2.79 6.25
C GLY A 252 -0.63 -3.59 6.12
N GLU A 253 -0.86 -4.15 4.93
CA GLU A 253 -1.98 -5.04 4.64
C GLU A 253 -1.82 -6.40 5.33
N ALA A 254 -0.59 -6.92 5.41
CA ALA A 254 -0.26 -8.11 6.21
C ALA A 254 -0.57 -7.90 7.70
N GLU A 255 -0.22 -6.72 8.24
CA GLU A 255 -0.51 -6.36 9.63
C GLU A 255 -2.00 -6.28 9.89
N ALA A 256 -2.76 -5.61 9.01
CA ALA A 256 -4.21 -5.55 9.11
C ALA A 256 -4.86 -6.95 9.06
N LEU A 257 -4.35 -7.85 8.22
CA LEU A 257 -4.82 -9.24 8.17
C LEU A 257 -4.51 -9.98 9.49
N CYS A 258 -3.32 -9.80 10.06
CA CYS A 258 -2.97 -10.38 11.35
C CYS A 258 -3.86 -9.86 12.49
N GLU A 259 -4.14 -8.56 12.55
CA GLU A 259 -5.07 -7.99 13.53
C GLU A 259 -6.46 -8.61 13.42
N TRP A 260 -6.98 -8.72 12.20
CA TRP A 260 -8.27 -9.35 11.94
C TRP A 260 -8.30 -10.82 12.40
N LEU A 261 -7.24 -11.59 12.15
CA LEU A 261 -7.11 -12.97 12.62
C LEU A 261 -7.09 -13.06 14.15
N ILE A 262 -6.38 -12.15 14.83
CA ILE A 262 -6.34 -12.09 16.29
C ILE A 262 -7.72 -11.82 16.87
N GLY A 263 -8.45 -10.85 16.31
CA GLY A 263 -9.83 -10.54 16.72
C GLY A 263 -10.81 -11.71 16.57
N ARG A 264 -10.47 -12.72 15.75
CA ARG A 264 -11.22 -13.97 15.55
C ARG A 264 -10.67 -15.15 16.36
N GLY A 265 -9.75 -14.91 17.30
CA GLY A 265 -9.16 -15.97 18.14
C GLY A 265 -8.09 -16.82 17.45
N ARG A 266 -7.60 -16.43 16.26
CA ARG A 266 -6.61 -17.21 15.47
C ARG A 266 -5.16 -16.74 15.71
N ARG A 267 -4.82 -16.39 16.95
CA ARG A 267 -3.53 -15.81 17.34
C ARG A 267 -2.33 -16.71 16.98
N ASP A 268 -2.42 -18.01 17.22
CA ASP A 268 -1.34 -18.97 16.94
C ASP A 268 -1.03 -19.13 15.45
N GLN A 269 -2.05 -18.96 14.60
CA GLN A 269 -1.86 -18.98 13.15
C GLN A 269 -1.07 -17.75 12.70
N ALA A 270 -1.50 -16.54 13.10
CA ALA A 270 -0.80 -15.30 12.82
C ALA A 270 0.66 -15.35 13.31
N ARG A 271 0.87 -15.83 14.55
CA ARG A 271 2.21 -15.98 15.14
C ARG A 271 3.12 -16.91 14.33
N ARG A 272 2.64 -18.08 13.90
CA ARG A 272 3.47 -19.05 13.14
C ARG A 272 3.96 -18.46 11.82
N ILE A 273 3.09 -17.76 11.10
CA ILE A 273 3.42 -17.19 9.79
C ILE A 273 4.38 -16.01 9.97
N LEU A 274 4.14 -15.13 10.95
CA LEU A 274 5.05 -14.02 11.24
C LEU A 274 6.44 -14.52 11.68
N LYS A 275 6.54 -15.63 12.43
CA LYS A 275 7.84 -16.25 12.75
C LYS A 275 8.58 -16.72 11.51
N ALA A 276 7.89 -17.31 10.53
CA ALA A 276 8.49 -17.68 9.26
C ALA A 276 8.92 -16.43 8.47
N ALA A 277 8.06 -15.40 8.45
CA ALA A 277 8.33 -14.13 7.79
C ALA A 277 9.57 -13.43 8.33
N VAL A 278 9.77 -13.36 9.65
CA VAL A 278 10.97 -12.76 10.27
C VAL A 278 12.25 -13.47 9.83
N ARG A 279 12.21 -14.79 9.59
CA ARG A 279 13.38 -15.52 9.09
C ARG A 279 13.72 -15.17 7.65
N HIS A 280 12.71 -14.92 6.83
CA HIS A 280 12.89 -14.57 5.42
C HIS A 280 13.12 -13.07 5.19
N PHE A 281 12.63 -12.24 6.11
CA PHE A 281 12.66 -10.77 6.03
C PHE A 281 13.10 -10.16 7.38
N PRO A 282 14.32 -10.47 7.87
CA PRO A 282 14.77 -10.10 9.22
C PRO A 282 14.93 -8.60 9.42
N SER A 283 15.08 -7.84 8.34
CA SER A 283 15.26 -6.39 8.35
C SER A 283 13.95 -5.60 8.32
N GLU A 284 12.78 -6.26 8.21
CA GLU A 284 11.51 -5.55 8.07
C GLU A 284 10.91 -5.19 9.45
N PRO A 285 10.96 -3.91 9.84
CA PRO A 285 10.63 -3.48 11.20
C PRO A 285 9.15 -3.72 11.54
N GLY A 286 8.25 -3.63 10.55
CA GLY A 286 6.83 -3.93 10.72
C GLY A 286 6.58 -5.38 11.13
N ILE A 287 7.27 -6.34 10.51
CA ILE A 287 7.13 -7.77 10.83
C ILE A 287 7.67 -8.06 12.25
N ALA A 288 8.82 -7.49 12.59
CA ALA A 288 9.40 -7.64 13.93
C ALA A 288 8.55 -6.97 15.02
N ARG A 289 7.94 -5.80 14.75
CA ARG A 289 6.98 -5.15 15.65
C ARG A 289 5.76 -6.05 15.87
N MET A 290 5.11 -6.50 14.80
CA MET A 290 3.93 -7.38 14.88
C MET A 290 4.18 -8.64 15.71
N LEU A 291 5.31 -9.31 15.46
CA LEU A 291 5.65 -10.53 16.20
C LEU A 291 5.83 -10.24 17.70
N ARG A 292 6.50 -9.12 18.05
CA ARG A 292 6.67 -8.71 19.45
C ARG A 292 5.35 -8.41 20.14
N GLU A 293 4.45 -7.64 19.51
CA GLU A 293 3.10 -7.37 20.04
C GLU A 293 2.28 -8.66 20.24
N LEU A 294 2.49 -9.65 19.36
CA LEU A 294 1.85 -10.95 19.48
C LEU A 294 2.40 -11.80 20.63
N GLU A 295 3.70 -11.76 20.87
CA GLU A 295 4.36 -12.53 21.94
C GLU A 295 4.17 -11.89 23.32
N PHE A 296 4.06 -10.56 23.37
CA PHE A 296 3.96 -9.78 24.60
C PHE A 296 2.79 -8.79 24.51
N PRO A 297 1.53 -9.26 24.62
CA PRO A 297 0.38 -8.37 24.69
C PRO A 297 0.46 -7.51 25.97
N HIS A 298 0.43 -6.20 25.79
CA HIS A 298 0.29 -5.22 26.87
C HIS A 298 -1.13 -5.24 27.47
#